data_AF-A0AAV5KY98-F1
#
_entry.id   AF-A0AAV5KY98-F1
#
_cell.length_a   1.000
_cell.length_b   1.000
_cell.length_c   1.000
_cell.angle_alpha   90.00
_cell.angle_beta   90.00
_cell.angle_gamma   90.00
#
_symmetry.space_group_name_H-M   'P 1'
#
loop_
_entity.id
_entity.type
_entity.pdbx_description
1 polymer ?
#
loop_
_entity_poly.entity_id
_entity_poly.type
_entity_poly.pdbx_seq_one_letter_code
_entity_poly.pdbx_strand_id
1 'polypeptide(L)'
;MTLALLEDSGWYQANYRMAEHLDWGRNQGTEFVTSPCNLWKGAYRCNTTQFSGCTYNREAEGYCPIVSYSGDLPQWARYFPQANKGGQSSLADYCTYFVAYSDGSCTDPNSARAPDRMLGEVRGSNSRCMASSLVRTGFVRGSMSQGNGCYQHRCMNNSLEVAVDGIWKVCPQAGGPIQFPGFNGELICPAFHELCGTGPFPVSGQCPNSCNFNGDCVEGKCCCFLGFHGHDCSKRSCPSHCHGHGKCLSNGICECDNGYTGIDCSTAVCDEQCSLHGGVCDNGVCEFRCSDYAGYKCQNSSSLLSSLSICKNVLNSDLSGQHCAPSEPSILQQLEEVVVMPNYHRLFPGGARKIFNNLFGSSYCDAAAKRLACWISIQKCDKDGDNRLRVCYSACQSYNLACGASLDCSDQTLFSGEEEGEGQCTGSGEMKLSWFNRLRSSLFSRDESMKAMSVK
;
A
#
# COMPACT_ATOMS: atom_id res chain seq x y z
N MET A 1 -37.72 5.10 -12.70
CA MET A 1 -37.90 6.19 -13.68
C MET A 1 -38.50 5.68 -14.99
N THR A 2 -37.83 4.76 -15.70
CA THR A 2 -38.32 4.22 -16.98
C THR A 2 -39.73 3.62 -16.93
N LEU A 3 -40.06 2.86 -15.88
CA LEU A 3 -41.41 2.31 -15.69
C LEU A 3 -42.49 3.40 -15.62
N ALA A 4 -42.20 4.52 -14.94
CA ALA A 4 -43.13 5.64 -14.85
C ALA A 4 -43.32 6.33 -16.20
N LEU A 5 -42.24 6.52 -16.97
CA LEU A 5 -42.31 7.08 -18.32
C LEU A 5 -43.19 6.22 -19.25
N LEU A 6 -43.08 4.89 -19.14
CA LEU A 6 -43.90 3.96 -19.93
C LEU A 6 -45.37 3.99 -19.49
N GLU A 7 -45.64 4.11 -18.19
CA GLU A 7 -47.01 4.25 -17.70
C GLU A 7 -47.64 5.59 -18.13
N ASP A 8 -46.91 6.69 -18.04
CA ASP A 8 -47.35 8.04 -18.45
C ASP A 8 -47.66 8.12 -19.96
N SER A 9 -47.09 7.23 -20.78
CA SER A 9 -47.45 7.12 -22.20
C SER A 9 -48.91 6.70 -22.42
N GLY A 10 -49.54 6.06 -21.42
CA GLY A 10 -50.88 5.48 -21.49
C GLY A 10 -50.95 4.11 -22.17
N TRP A 11 -49.82 3.56 -22.64
CA TRP A 11 -49.77 2.27 -23.36
C TRP A 11 -49.56 1.09 -22.41
N TYR A 12 -49.03 1.35 -21.22
CA TYR A 12 -48.65 0.33 -20.25
C TYR A 12 -49.18 0.69 -18.87
N GLN A 13 -49.37 -0.33 -18.03
CA GLN A 13 -49.56 -0.17 -16.60
C GLN A 13 -48.33 -0.76 -15.89
N ALA A 14 -47.61 0.06 -15.13
CA ALA A 14 -46.32 -0.34 -14.59
C ALA A 14 -46.47 -1.10 -13.26
N ASN A 15 -45.77 -2.23 -13.15
CA ASN A 15 -45.62 -2.91 -11.87
C ASN A 15 -44.36 -2.40 -11.14
N TYR A 16 -44.52 -1.34 -10.35
CA TYR A 16 -43.40 -0.75 -9.58
C TYR A 16 -42.77 -1.68 -8.54
N ARG A 17 -43.42 -2.79 -8.19
CA ARG A 17 -42.81 -3.80 -7.29
C ARG A 17 -41.63 -4.53 -7.94
N MET A 18 -41.54 -4.49 -9.26
CA MET A 18 -40.43 -5.06 -10.03
C MET A 18 -39.38 -4.00 -10.42
N ALA A 19 -39.52 -2.76 -9.94
CA ALA A 19 -38.57 -1.71 -10.27
C ALA A 19 -37.18 -2.06 -9.71
N GLU A 20 -36.19 -2.10 -10.59
CA GLU A 20 -34.79 -2.14 -10.17
C GLU A 20 -34.38 -0.86 -9.45
N HIS A 21 -33.36 -1.00 -8.62
CA HIS A 21 -32.86 0.08 -7.81
C HIS A 21 -31.88 0.97 -8.60
N LEU A 22 -32.10 2.28 -8.56
CA LEU A 22 -31.15 3.26 -9.10
C LEU A 22 -30.53 4.03 -7.95
N ASP A 23 -29.26 3.75 -7.66
CA ASP A 23 -28.51 4.41 -6.59
C ASP A 23 -28.04 5.81 -6.97
N TRP A 24 -27.82 6.08 -8.27
CA TRP A 24 -27.33 7.36 -8.74
C TRP A 24 -28.28 8.52 -8.36
N GLY A 25 -27.81 9.41 -7.49
CA GLY A 25 -28.58 10.56 -7.01
C GLY A 25 -29.64 10.24 -5.96
N ARG A 26 -29.71 8.99 -5.46
CA ARG A 26 -30.72 8.60 -4.48
C ARG A 26 -30.51 9.33 -3.15
N ASN A 27 -31.60 9.88 -2.61
CA ASN A 27 -31.63 10.62 -1.34
C ASN A 27 -30.66 11.81 -1.25
N GLN A 28 -30.14 12.30 -2.38
CA GLN A 28 -29.21 13.45 -2.40
C GLN A 28 -29.91 14.81 -2.29
N GLY A 29 -31.25 14.83 -2.27
CA GLY A 29 -32.04 16.06 -2.23
C GLY A 29 -32.09 16.79 -3.57
N THR A 30 -32.77 17.94 -3.58
CA THR A 30 -32.98 18.74 -4.80
C THR A 30 -31.68 19.33 -5.34
N GLU A 31 -30.73 19.65 -4.46
CA GLU A 31 -29.42 20.20 -4.83
C GLU A 31 -28.68 19.32 -5.83
N PHE A 32 -28.88 18.00 -5.80
CA PHE A 32 -28.25 17.10 -6.77
C PHE A 32 -28.66 17.40 -8.21
N VAL A 33 -29.89 17.86 -8.44
CA VAL A 33 -30.44 18.13 -9.77
C VAL A 33 -30.35 19.61 -10.13
N THR A 34 -30.41 20.50 -9.14
CA THR A 34 -30.43 21.96 -9.37
C THR A 34 -29.06 22.62 -9.32
N SER A 35 -28.11 22.03 -8.59
CA SER A 35 -26.79 22.62 -8.37
C SER A 35 -25.76 22.01 -9.33
N PRO A 36 -24.75 22.80 -9.76
CA PRO A 36 -23.62 22.28 -10.52
C PRO A 36 -22.95 21.09 -9.82
N CYS A 37 -22.56 20.08 -10.60
CA CYS A 37 -22.02 18.83 -10.05
C CYS A 37 -20.69 18.97 -9.31
N ASN A 38 -19.98 20.08 -9.49
CA ASN A 38 -18.83 20.41 -8.64
C ASN A 38 -19.19 20.74 -7.19
N LEU A 39 -20.48 20.79 -6.84
CA LEU A 39 -20.97 20.94 -5.47
C LEU A 39 -21.50 19.63 -4.88
N TRP A 40 -21.59 18.56 -5.67
CA TRP A 40 -22.00 17.25 -5.18
C TRP A 40 -21.00 16.71 -4.15
N LYS A 41 -21.52 15.90 -3.23
CA LYS A 41 -20.77 15.31 -2.11
C LYS A 41 -20.60 13.80 -2.32
N GLY A 42 -19.58 13.22 -1.71
CA GLY A 42 -19.34 11.77 -1.72
C GLY A 42 -18.88 11.22 -3.09
N ALA A 43 -19.21 9.96 -3.36
CA ALA A 43 -18.73 9.21 -4.53
C ALA A 43 -19.32 9.67 -5.88
N TYR A 44 -20.28 10.61 -5.88
CA TYR A 44 -20.87 11.16 -7.10
C TYR A 44 -19.97 12.15 -7.84
N ARG A 45 -18.87 12.58 -7.21
CA ARG A 45 -17.92 13.50 -7.79
C ARG A 45 -16.48 13.09 -7.50
N CYS A 46 -15.62 13.27 -8.48
CA CYS A 46 -14.18 13.28 -8.30
C CYS A 46 -13.59 14.59 -8.87
N ASN A 47 -12.43 15.03 -8.37
CA ASN A 47 -11.84 16.33 -8.76
C ASN A 47 -10.34 16.28 -9.09
N THR A 48 -9.71 15.10 -9.01
CA THR A 48 -8.29 14.91 -9.26
C THR A 48 -8.05 13.56 -9.91
N THR A 49 -7.07 13.51 -10.82
CA THR A 49 -6.59 12.27 -11.45
C THR A 49 -5.53 11.56 -10.61
N GLN A 50 -5.10 12.14 -9.48
CA GLN A 50 -4.02 11.61 -8.66
C GLN A 50 -4.43 10.43 -7.78
N PHE A 51 -5.71 10.32 -7.45
CA PHE A 51 -6.23 9.30 -6.53
C PHE A 51 -7.29 8.46 -7.24
N SER A 52 -7.28 7.15 -6.95
CA SER A 52 -8.40 6.28 -7.25
C SER A 52 -9.55 6.55 -6.27
N GLY A 53 -10.73 6.05 -6.61
CA GLY A 53 -11.90 6.08 -5.75
C GLY A 53 -12.78 4.86 -5.96
N CYS A 54 -13.92 4.85 -5.29
CA CYS A 54 -14.96 3.87 -5.55
C CYS A 54 -15.98 4.45 -6.52
N THR A 55 -16.50 3.61 -7.42
CA THR A 55 -17.68 3.96 -8.21
C THR A 55 -18.86 4.30 -7.30
N TYR A 56 -19.83 5.06 -7.80
CA TYR A 56 -20.98 5.52 -6.99
C TYR A 56 -21.76 4.36 -6.34
N ASN A 57 -21.88 3.22 -7.03
CA ASN A 57 -22.53 2.01 -6.56
C ASN A 57 -21.58 1.10 -5.76
N ARG A 58 -20.32 1.51 -5.62
CA ARG A 58 -19.25 0.81 -4.89
C ARG A 58 -18.98 -0.59 -5.44
N GLU A 59 -19.34 -0.90 -6.67
CA GLU A 59 -19.10 -2.22 -7.25
C GLU A 59 -17.69 -2.39 -7.80
N ALA A 60 -16.96 -1.28 -7.99
CA ALA A 60 -15.60 -1.32 -8.48
C ALA A 60 -14.73 -0.21 -7.90
N GLU A 61 -13.44 -0.48 -7.84
CA GLU A 61 -12.42 0.56 -7.83
C GLU A 61 -12.43 1.30 -9.17
N GLY A 62 -12.19 2.60 -9.12
CA GLY A 62 -12.26 3.46 -10.29
C GLY A 62 -11.26 4.60 -10.28
N TYR A 63 -11.20 5.29 -11.42
CA TYR A 63 -10.40 6.49 -11.64
C TYR A 63 -11.29 7.67 -11.99
N CYS A 64 -10.73 8.87 -11.87
CA CYS A 64 -11.40 10.10 -12.23
C CYS A 64 -10.98 10.56 -13.64
N PRO A 65 -11.79 10.38 -14.70
CA PRO A 65 -11.44 10.82 -16.04
C PRO A 65 -11.64 12.34 -16.17
N ILE A 66 -10.55 13.10 -16.05
CA ILE A 66 -10.52 14.55 -16.32
C ILE A 66 -9.84 14.77 -17.66
N VAL A 67 -10.58 15.34 -18.61
CA VAL A 67 -10.13 15.56 -20.00
C VAL A 67 -9.91 17.04 -20.26
N SER A 68 -8.91 17.36 -21.08
CA SER A 68 -8.71 18.71 -21.63
C SER A 68 -9.19 18.75 -23.06
N TYR A 69 -10.22 19.56 -23.32
CA TYR A 69 -10.81 19.74 -24.63
C TYR A 69 -10.00 20.74 -25.47
N SER A 70 -10.12 20.63 -26.80
CA SER A 70 -9.44 21.52 -27.76
C SER A 70 -9.99 22.95 -27.74
N GLY A 71 -11.18 23.16 -27.19
CA GLY A 71 -11.80 24.46 -26.97
C GLY A 71 -12.46 24.53 -25.60
N ASP A 72 -12.90 25.73 -25.23
CA ASP A 72 -13.60 25.94 -23.97
C ASP A 72 -14.93 25.19 -23.94
N LEU A 73 -15.25 24.62 -22.78
CA LEU A 73 -16.57 24.06 -22.51
C LEU A 73 -17.61 25.19 -22.42
N PRO A 74 -18.91 24.88 -22.63
CA PRO A 74 -19.99 25.82 -22.37
C PRO A 74 -19.95 26.36 -20.95
N GLN A 75 -20.37 27.61 -20.72
CA GLN A 75 -20.27 28.26 -19.39
C GLN A 75 -20.93 27.44 -18.26
N TRP A 76 -22.05 26.77 -18.55
CA TRP A 76 -22.78 25.93 -17.61
C TRP A 76 -22.06 24.61 -17.26
N ALA A 77 -21.07 24.19 -18.07
CA ALA A 77 -20.29 22.96 -17.91
C ALA A 77 -18.86 23.20 -17.38
N ARG A 78 -18.53 24.45 -17.00
CA ARG A 78 -17.19 24.83 -16.52
C ARG A 78 -17.09 24.59 -15.01
N TYR A 79 -16.65 23.38 -14.66
CA TYR A 79 -16.52 22.94 -13.26
C TYR A 79 -15.11 23.09 -12.67
N PHE A 80 -14.13 23.38 -13.52
CA PHE A 80 -12.72 23.51 -13.18
C PHE A 80 -12.23 24.94 -13.42
N PRO A 81 -11.12 25.35 -12.77
CA PRO A 81 -10.51 26.67 -13.01
C PRO A 81 -10.15 26.90 -14.49
N GLN A 82 -9.76 25.83 -15.20
CA GLN A 82 -9.51 25.88 -16.64
C GLN A 82 -10.82 25.65 -17.40
N ALA A 83 -11.18 26.60 -18.28
CA ALA A 83 -12.45 26.58 -19.02
C ALA A 83 -12.58 25.41 -20.01
N ASN A 84 -11.47 24.78 -20.40
CA ASN A 84 -11.43 23.63 -21.30
C ASN A 84 -11.29 22.28 -20.57
N LYS A 85 -11.43 22.23 -19.24
CA LYS A 85 -11.35 20.98 -18.46
C LYS A 85 -12.71 20.54 -17.94
N GLY A 86 -13.00 19.25 -18.05
CA GLY A 86 -14.22 18.62 -17.54
C GLY A 86 -14.15 17.10 -17.57
N GLY A 87 -15.27 16.46 -17.28
CA GLY A 87 -15.46 15.03 -17.41
C GLY A 87 -15.51 14.59 -18.87
N GLN A 88 -15.32 13.29 -19.09
CA GLN A 88 -15.20 12.70 -20.44
C GLN A 88 -16.54 12.57 -21.18
N SER A 89 -17.67 12.58 -20.47
CA SER A 89 -19.00 12.33 -21.04
C SER A 89 -19.85 13.59 -21.13
N SER A 90 -20.27 13.95 -22.33
CA SER A 90 -21.26 15.02 -22.55
C SER A 90 -22.67 14.63 -22.08
N LEU A 91 -22.98 13.34 -21.97
CA LEU A 91 -24.25 12.85 -21.42
C LEU A 91 -24.37 13.05 -19.91
N ALA A 92 -23.23 13.17 -19.24
CA ALA A 92 -23.14 13.50 -17.83
C ALA A 92 -22.85 14.99 -17.64
N ASP A 93 -23.21 15.85 -18.59
CA ASP A 93 -22.98 17.29 -18.55
C ASP A 93 -21.51 17.70 -18.35
N TYR A 94 -20.56 16.84 -18.73
CA TYR A 94 -19.12 17.00 -18.45
C TYR A 94 -18.78 16.97 -16.94
N CYS A 95 -19.64 16.39 -16.11
CA CYS A 95 -19.36 16.14 -14.71
C CYS A 95 -18.31 15.03 -14.54
N THR A 96 -17.45 15.20 -13.55
CA THR A 96 -16.40 14.24 -13.21
C THR A 96 -16.86 13.35 -12.07
N TYR A 97 -16.88 12.05 -12.31
CA TYR A 97 -17.24 11.00 -11.36
C TYR A 97 -16.31 9.81 -11.55
N PHE A 98 -16.24 8.92 -10.55
CA PHE A 98 -15.39 7.74 -10.65
C PHE A 98 -15.95 6.74 -11.66
N VAL A 99 -15.13 6.39 -12.65
CA VAL A 99 -15.40 5.34 -13.64
C VAL A 99 -14.61 4.10 -13.26
N ALA A 100 -15.26 2.93 -13.31
CA ALA A 100 -14.64 1.66 -12.98
C ALA A 100 -13.38 1.41 -13.83
N TYR A 101 -12.33 0.88 -13.20
CA TYR A 101 -11.28 0.22 -13.96
C TYR A 101 -11.83 -1.06 -14.61
N SER A 102 -11.31 -1.43 -15.77
CA SER A 102 -11.70 -2.66 -16.46
C SER A 102 -11.40 -3.93 -15.64
N ASP A 103 -10.40 -3.87 -14.77
CA ASP A 103 -9.99 -4.92 -13.83
C ASP A 103 -10.34 -4.59 -12.36
N GLY A 104 -11.11 -3.52 -12.13
CA GLY A 104 -11.39 -2.99 -10.80
C GLY A 104 -12.63 -3.56 -10.11
N SER A 105 -13.29 -4.56 -10.69
CA SER A 105 -14.52 -5.13 -10.12
C SER A 105 -14.27 -5.71 -8.73
N CYS A 106 -15.10 -5.32 -7.76
CA CYS A 106 -15.15 -5.92 -6.44
C CYS A 106 -16.14 -7.07 -6.37
N THR A 107 -17.12 -7.12 -7.28
CA THR A 107 -18.24 -8.08 -7.24
C THR A 107 -17.95 -9.39 -7.95
N ASP A 108 -16.91 -9.41 -8.79
CA ASP A 108 -16.52 -10.57 -9.58
C ASP A 108 -15.32 -11.29 -8.94
N PRO A 109 -15.48 -12.55 -8.46
CA PRO A 109 -14.37 -13.33 -7.95
C PRO A 109 -13.35 -13.71 -9.04
N ASN A 110 -13.72 -13.62 -10.32
CA ASN A 110 -12.84 -13.87 -11.47
C ASN A 110 -12.28 -12.58 -12.10
N SER A 111 -12.36 -11.44 -11.39
CA SER A 111 -11.73 -10.21 -11.85
C SER A 111 -10.25 -10.43 -12.19
N ALA A 112 -9.75 -9.77 -13.25
CA ALA A 112 -8.35 -9.89 -13.68
C ALA A 112 -7.35 -9.46 -12.60
N ARG A 113 -7.78 -8.63 -11.64
CA ARG A 113 -6.99 -8.21 -10.48
C ARG A 113 -7.33 -9.05 -9.26
N ALA A 114 -6.34 -9.79 -8.74
CA ALA A 114 -6.49 -10.59 -7.53
C ALA A 114 -6.65 -9.71 -6.27
N PRO A 115 -7.41 -10.17 -5.24
CA PRO A 115 -7.46 -9.53 -3.92
C PRO A 115 -6.10 -9.37 -3.27
N ASP A 116 -5.81 -8.15 -2.84
CA ASP A 116 -4.63 -7.85 -2.05
C ASP A 116 -4.82 -8.29 -0.60
N ARG A 117 -4.21 -9.43 -0.27
CA ARG A 117 -4.25 -10.02 1.07
C ARG A 117 -3.55 -9.18 2.13
N MET A 118 -2.63 -8.30 1.75
CA MET A 118 -1.93 -7.40 2.69
C MET A 118 -2.82 -6.24 3.12
N LEU A 119 -3.80 -5.86 2.29
CA LEU A 119 -4.79 -4.84 2.62
C LEU A 119 -6.11 -5.44 3.14
N GLY A 120 -6.16 -6.78 3.24
CA GLY A 120 -7.31 -7.54 3.71
C GLY A 120 -8.48 -7.53 2.72
N GLU A 121 -8.19 -7.40 1.42
CA GLU A 121 -9.21 -7.38 0.38
C GLU A 121 -9.82 -8.76 0.13
N VAL A 122 -11.10 -8.74 -0.28
CA VAL A 122 -11.82 -9.89 -0.81
C VAL A 122 -12.71 -9.43 -1.96
N ARG A 123 -12.75 -10.20 -3.04
CA ARG A 123 -13.67 -10.00 -4.18
C ARG A 123 -14.73 -11.10 -4.20
N GLY A 124 -15.96 -10.76 -4.56
CA GLY A 124 -17.11 -11.67 -4.56
C GLY A 124 -18.43 -10.91 -4.55
N SER A 125 -19.56 -11.60 -4.69
CA SER A 125 -20.86 -10.93 -4.93
C SER A 125 -21.26 -9.94 -3.82
N ASN A 126 -20.83 -10.24 -2.59
CA ASN A 126 -21.07 -9.45 -1.39
C ASN A 126 -19.93 -8.46 -1.08
N SER A 127 -18.96 -8.28 -1.97
CA SER A 127 -17.88 -7.31 -1.79
C SER A 127 -18.20 -5.98 -2.46
N ARG A 128 -17.79 -4.89 -1.83
CA ARG A 128 -17.95 -3.51 -2.31
C ARG A 128 -16.69 -2.71 -2.03
N CYS A 129 -16.44 -1.73 -2.89
CA CYS A 129 -15.33 -0.80 -2.79
C CYS A 129 -15.55 0.16 -1.62
N MET A 130 -14.53 0.28 -0.78
CA MET A 130 -14.48 1.19 0.36
C MET A 130 -13.13 1.89 0.40
N ALA A 131 -13.11 3.12 0.90
CA ALA A 131 -11.84 3.80 1.16
C ALA A 131 -11.15 3.10 2.34
N SER A 132 -9.86 2.83 2.20
CA SER A 132 -9.11 2.02 3.15
C SER A 132 -7.64 2.43 3.18
N SER A 133 -7.15 2.59 4.41
CA SER A 133 -5.73 2.68 4.74
C SER A 133 -5.23 1.43 5.44
N LEU A 134 -6.03 0.34 5.45
CA LEU A 134 -5.66 -0.90 6.11
C LEU A 134 -4.39 -1.48 5.50
N VAL A 135 -3.46 -1.84 6.37
CA VAL A 135 -2.25 -2.58 6.03
C VAL A 135 -2.01 -3.59 7.14
N ARG A 136 -1.80 -4.85 6.79
CA ARG A 136 -1.54 -5.90 7.76
C ARG A 136 -0.36 -5.53 8.65
N THR A 137 -0.45 -5.79 9.95
CA THR A 137 0.62 -5.51 10.91
C THR A 137 1.90 -6.27 10.50
N GLY A 138 3.04 -5.57 10.49
CA GLY A 138 4.31 -6.08 9.95
C GLY A 138 4.61 -5.64 8.51
N PHE A 139 3.64 -5.03 7.83
CA PHE A 139 3.78 -4.52 6.47
C PHE A 139 3.63 -3.00 6.45
N VAL A 140 4.42 -2.32 5.62
CA VAL A 140 4.29 -0.88 5.38
C VAL A 140 3.85 -0.65 3.94
N ARG A 141 2.70 0.01 3.80
CA ARG A 141 2.25 0.59 2.54
C ARG A 141 3.02 1.88 2.35
N GLY A 142 3.86 1.96 1.34
CA GLY A 142 4.68 3.16 1.20
C GLY A 142 4.00 4.34 0.47
N SER A 143 2.68 4.29 0.28
CA SER A 143 1.85 5.50 0.20
C SER A 143 0.83 5.50 1.35
N MET A 144 0.81 6.59 2.13
CA MET A 144 -0.14 6.83 3.21
C MET A 144 -1.45 7.47 2.74
N SER A 145 -1.60 7.74 1.44
CA SER A 145 -2.87 8.21 0.91
C SER A 145 -3.95 7.16 1.13
N GLN A 146 -5.14 7.58 1.58
CA GLN A 146 -6.31 6.71 1.69
C GLN A 146 -6.53 6.06 0.32
N GLY A 147 -6.21 4.76 0.22
CA GLY A 147 -6.51 3.98 -0.97
C GLY A 147 -7.96 3.56 -0.97
N ASN A 148 -8.30 2.71 -1.92
CA ASN A 148 -9.57 2.00 -1.92
C ASN A 148 -9.29 0.51 -2.01
N GLY A 149 -10.23 -0.30 -1.57
CA GLY A 149 -10.14 -1.73 -1.72
C GLY A 149 -11.51 -2.41 -1.66
N CYS A 150 -11.52 -3.68 -2.04
CA CYS A 150 -12.73 -4.48 -2.07
C CYS A 150 -12.91 -5.23 -0.75
N TYR A 151 -14.02 -4.96 -0.06
CA TYR A 151 -14.31 -5.57 1.24
C TYR A 151 -15.72 -6.15 1.27
N GLN A 152 -15.87 -7.28 1.94
CA GLN A 152 -17.18 -7.91 2.12
C GLN A 152 -18.08 -7.04 2.98
N HIS A 153 -19.37 -7.03 2.67
CA HIS A 153 -20.39 -6.41 3.49
C HIS A 153 -21.61 -7.31 3.65
N ARG A 154 -22.39 -7.07 4.70
CA ARG A 154 -23.71 -7.66 4.92
C ARG A 154 -24.61 -6.68 5.66
N CYS A 155 -25.91 -6.79 5.41
CA CYS A 155 -26.93 -5.98 6.08
C CYS A 155 -27.71 -6.88 7.03
N MET A 156 -27.59 -6.67 8.34
CA MET A 156 -28.26 -7.46 9.37
C MET A 156 -28.97 -6.58 10.37
N ASN A 157 -30.23 -6.88 10.71
CA ASN A 157 -30.96 -6.16 11.78
C ASN A 157 -30.85 -4.62 11.69
N ASN A 158 -30.92 -4.07 10.47
CA ASN A 158 -30.77 -2.64 10.19
C ASN A 158 -29.40 -2.04 10.54
N SER A 159 -28.35 -2.87 10.61
CA SER A 159 -26.95 -2.47 10.67
C SER A 159 -26.20 -2.93 9.42
N LEU A 160 -25.20 -2.16 9.03
CA LEU A 160 -24.22 -2.52 8.02
C LEU A 160 -23.02 -3.13 8.75
N GLU A 161 -22.60 -4.31 8.34
CA GLU A 161 -21.37 -4.94 8.81
C GLU A 161 -20.42 -5.16 7.65
N VAL A 162 -19.13 -5.02 7.92
CA VAL A 162 -18.07 -5.24 6.93
C VAL A 162 -17.02 -6.19 7.48
N ALA A 163 -16.38 -6.95 6.60
CA ALA A 163 -15.44 -7.99 6.96
C ALA A 163 -14.04 -7.75 6.38
N VAL A 164 -13.03 -7.99 7.23
CA VAL A 164 -11.61 -8.04 6.89
C VAL A 164 -11.05 -9.31 7.51
N ASP A 165 -10.38 -10.16 6.72
CA ASP A 165 -9.90 -11.48 7.16
C ASP A 165 -10.97 -12.35 7.84
N GLY A 166 -12.22 -12.26 7.38
CA GLY A 166 -13.36 -12.97 7.94
C GLY A 166 -13.75 -12.53 9.36
N ILE A 167 -13.23 -11.41 9.86
CA ILE A 167 -13.69 -10.76 11.10
C ILE A 167 -14.73 -9.72 10.71
N TRP A 168 -15.96 -9.87 11.21
CA TRP A 168 -17.05 -8.95 10.95
C TRP A 168 -17.10 -7.84 12.02
N LYS A 169 -17.24 -6.59 11.58
CA LYS A 169 -17.46 -5.42 12.45
C LYS A 169 -18.65 -4.59 11.99
N VAL A 170 -19.39 -4.06 12.95
CA VAL A 170 -20.53 -3.16 12.70
C VAL A 170 -20.00 -1.78 12.31
N CYS A 171 -20.52 -1.23 11.22
CA CYS A 171 -20.24 0.13 10.76
C CYS A 171 -21.10 1.16 11.51
N PRO A 172 -20.57 2.37 11.78
CA PRO A 172 -21.39 3.49 12.22
C PRO A 172 -22.51 3.78 11.20
N GLN A 173 -23.70 4.15 11.67
CA GLN A 173 -24.87 4.35 10.79
C GLN A 173 -24.66 5.45 9.74
N ALA A 174 -23.97 6.53 10.09
CA ALA A 174 -23.61 7.62 9.19
C ALA A 174 -22.36 7.33 8.33
N GLY A 175 -21.76 6.15 8.47
CA GLY A 175 -20.44 5.84 7.93
C GLY A 175 -19.33 6.41 8.81
N GLY A 176 -18.08 6.08 8.48
CA GLY A 176 -16.90 6.53 9.21
C GLY A 176 -15.86 5.44 9.44
N PRO A 177 -14.76 5.78 10.11
CA PRO A 177 -13.63 4.88 10.27
C PRO A 177 -13.89 3.75 11.26
N ILE A 178 -13.38 2.57 10.91
CA ILE A 178 -13.27 1.42 11.81
C ILE A 178 -11.89 0.76 11.65
N GLN A 179 -11.37 0.20 12.74
CA GLN A 179 -10.07 -0.51 12.75
C GLN A 179 -10.30 -2.01 12.81
N PHE A 180 -9.32 -2.82 12.38
CA PHE A 180 -9.35 -4.28 12.47
C PHE A 180 -8.13 -4.83 13.21
N PRO A 181 -8.27 -5.88 14.03
CA PRO A 181 -7.13 -6.50 14.70
C PRO A 181 -6.20 -7.13 13.65
N GLY A 182 -4.88 -7.00 13.86
CA GLY A 182 -3.87 -7.48 12.90
C GLY A 182 -3.66 -6.57 11.69
N PHE A 183 -4.26 -5.37 11.69
CA PHE A 183 -4.06 -4.34 10.68
C PHE A 183 -3.76 -2.99 11.33
N ASN A 184 -2.84 -2.26 10.73
CA ASN A 184 -2.63 -0.83 10.94
C ASN A 184 -3.59 -0.02 10.04
N GLY A 185 -3.91 1.20 10.43
CA GLY A 185 -4.81 2.08 9.67
C GLY A 185 -6.29 1.79 9.93
N GLU A 186 -7.13 2.25 9.01
CA GLU A 186 -8.59 2.24 9.14
C GLU A 186 -9.29 1.97 7.80
N LEU A 187 -10.42 1.27 7.89
CA LEU A 187 -11.39 1.11 6.83
C LEU A 187 -12.50 2.15 7.02
N ILE A 188 -12.85 2.88 5.98
CA ILE A 188 -13.93 3.87 6.04
C ILE A 188 -15.22 3.23 5.58
N CYS A 189 -16.08 2.89 6.53
CA CYS A 189 -17.41 2.40 6.26
C CYS A 189 -18.23 3.46 5.51
N PRO A 190 -19.00 3.07 4.49
CA PRO A 190 -20.05 3.92 3.96
C PRO A 190 -21.20 4.08 4.94
N ALA A 191 -22.05 5.07 4.70
CA ALA A 191 -23.29 5.17 5.46
C ALA A 191 -24.20 3.97 5.16
N PHE A 192 -25.02 3.58 6.15
CA PHE A 192 -25.88 2.39 6.04
C PHE A 192 -26.71 2.39 4.75
N HIS A 193 -27.30 3.53 4.39
CA HIS A 193 -28.18 3.66 3.23
C HIS A 193 -27.47 3.57 1.86
N GLU A 194 -26.14 3.63 1.82
CA GLU A 194 -25.37 3.50 0.58
C GLU A 194 -25.21 2.04 0.14
N LEU A 195 -25.25 1.08 1.07
CA LEU A 195 -25.13 -0.35 0.77
C LEU A 195 -26.35 -1.16 1.19
N CYS A 196 -27.10 -0.69 2.19
CA CYS A 196 -28.26 -1.38 2.74
C CYS A 196 -29.54 -0.61 2.44
N GLY A 197 -30.52 -1.29 1.83
CA GLY A 197 -31.87 -0.80 1.61
C GLY A 197 -32.89 -1.44 2.55
N THR A 198 -34.05 -0.79 2.72
CA THR A 198 -35.22 -1.32 3.46
C THR A 198 -36.16 -2.17 2.59
N GLY A 199 -35.74 -2.52 1.36
CA GLY A 199 -36.53 -3.31 0.42
C GLY A 199 -36.17 -4.81 0.48
N PRO A 200 -37.12 -5.71 0.20
CA PRO A 200 -36.83 -7.14 0.08
C PRO A 200 -35.90 -7.33 -1.12
N PHE A 201 -34.66 -7.77 -0.88
CA PHE A 201 -33.72 -8.13 -1.92
C PHE A 201 -34.27 -9.33 -2.71
N PRO A 202 -34.59 -9.21 -4.01
CA PRO A 202 -34.88 -10.36 -4.82
C PRO A 202 -33.53 -10.97 -5.23
N VAL A 203 -33.00 -11.88 -4.42
CA VAL A 203 -31.83 -12.67 -4.82
C VAL A 203 -32.32 -13.74 -5.81
N SER A 204 -32.14 -13.48 -7.11
CA SER A 204 -32.31 -14.52 -8.13
C SER A 204 -31.23 -15.57 -7.97
N GLY A 205 -31.64 -16.83 -7.75
CA GLY A 205 -30.79 -17.98 -7.44
C GLY A 205 -30.77 -18.29 -5.94
N GLN A 206 -31.76 -19.05 -5.45
CA GLN A 206 -31.87 -19.40 -4.03
C GLN A 206 -30.72 -20.31 -3.58
N CYS A 207 -29.63 -19.72 -3.12
CA CYS A 207 -28.65 -20.44 -2.31
C CYS A 207 -29.15 -20.60 -0.88
N PRO A 208 -28.82 -21.73 -0.22
CA PRO A 208 -29.22 -21.97 1.17
C PRO A 208 -28.69 -20.85 2.07
N ASN A 209 -29.61 -20.18 2.78
CA ASN A 209 -29.33 -19.05 3.68
C ASN A 209 -28.44 -17.95 3.09
N SER A 210 -28.50 -17.71 1.77
CA SER A 210 -27.61 -16.76 1.07
C SER A 210 -26.13 -17.00 1.36
N CYS A 211 -25.74 -18.26 1.52
CA CYS A 211 -24.38 -18.68 1.89
C CYS A 211 -23.86 -18.04 3.18
N ASN A 212 -24.76 -17.62 4.08
CA ASN A 212 -24.46 -16.87 5.31
C ASN A 212 -23.52 -15.66 5.08
N PHE A 213 -23.48 -15.13 3.85
CA PHE A 213 -22.52 -14.11 3.41
C PHE A 213 -21.03 -14.51 3.51
N ASN A 214 -20.77 -15.80 3.69
CA ASN A 214 -19.42 -16.40 3.81
C ASN A 214 -19.05 -17.23 2.57
N GLY A 215 -19.69 -16.97 1.43
CA GLY A 215 -19.39 -17.60 0.16
C GLY A 215 -20.18 -16.98 -0.98
N ASP A 216 -19.79 -17.32 -2.20
CA ASP A 216 -20.49 -16.91 -3.42
C ASP A 216 -21.57 -17.93 -3.78
N CYS A 217 -22.72 -17.43 -4.23
CA CYS A 217 -23.80 -18.27 -4.74
C CYS A 217 -23.59 -18.53 -6.24
N VAL A 218 -23.19 -19.75 -6.58
CA VAL A 218 -22.95 -20.17 -7.97
C VAL A 218 -23.92 -21.29 -8.30
N GLU A 219 -24.84 -21.06 -9.23
CA GLU A 219 -25.82 -22.05 -9.70
C GLU A 219 -26.66 -22.70 -8.57
N GLY A 220 -27.02 -21.91 -7.54
CA GLY A 220 -27.80 -22.39 -6.39
C GLY A 220 -26.99 -23.17 -5.34
N LYS A 221 -25.66 -23.24 -5.49
CA LYS A 221 -24.73 -23.83 -4.52
C LYS A 221 -23.80 -22.76 -3.95
N CYS A 222 -23.48 -22.90 -2.66
CA CYS A 222 -22.53 -22.02 -2.00
C CYS A 222 -21.07 -22.47 -2.21
N CYS A 223 -20.27 -21.59 -2.80
CA CYS A 223 -18.82 -21.66 -2.87
C CYS A 223 -18.24 -20.86 -1.70
N CYS A 224 -17.93 -21.53 -0.59
CA CYS A 224 -17.52 -20.86 0.64
C CYS A 224 -16.13 -20.19 0.54
N PHE A 225 -15.99 -19.02 1.17
CA PHE A 225 -14.71 -18.37 1.38
C PHE A 225 -13.82 -19.19 2.30
N LEU A 226 -12.51 -18.94 2.23
CA LEU A 226 -11.51 -19.68 3.01
C LEU A 226 -11.85 -19.66 4.51
N GLY A 227 -11.83 -20.83 5.14
CA GLY A 227 -12.20 -21.03 6.55
C GLY A 227 -13.68 -21.25 6.81
N PHE A 228 -14.54 -21.07 5.81
CA PHE A 228 -15.95 -21.40 5.89
C PHE A 228 -16.29 -22.64 5.07
N HIS A 229 -17.26 -23.41 5.54
CA HIS A 229 -17.69 -24.65 4.90
C HIS A 229 -19.13 -25.02 5.30
N GLY A 230 -19.61 -26.12 4.72
CA GLY A 230 -21.00 -26.58 4.88
C GLY A 230 -21.86 -26.19 3.69
N HIS A 231 -23.13 -26.61 3.71
CA HIS A 231 -24.06 -26.39 2.61
C HIS A 231 -24.33 -24.91 2.35
N ASP A 232 -24.29 -24.09 3.41
CA ASP A 232 -24.61 -22.67 3.41
C ASP A 232 -23.47 -21.80 3.97
N CYS A 233 -22.25 -22.33 4.10
CA CYS A 233 -21.09 -21.62 4.67
C CYS A 233 -21.28 -21.07 6.10
N SER A 234 -22.22 -21.64 6.88
CA SER A 234 -22.43 -21.28 8.29
C SER A 234 -21.35 -21.83 9.22
N LYS A 235 -20.64 -22.90 8.81
CA LYS A 235 -19.65 -23.56 9.65
C LYS A 235 -18.28 -22.95 9.39
N ARG A 236 -17.54 -22.68 10.46
CA ARG A 236 -16.17 -22.17 10.40
C ARG A 236 -15.22 -23.18 11.00
N SER A 237 -14.08 -23.38 10.35
CA SER A 237 -12.96 -24.14 10.87
C SER A 237 -11.65 -23.52 10.40
N CYS A 238 -10.57 -23.78 11.13
CA CYS A 238 -9.27 -23.24 10.77
C CYS A 238 -8.79 -23.85 9.45
N PRO A 239 -8.58 -23.04 8.40
CA PRO A 239 -8.09 -23.55 7.13
C PRO A 239 -6.73 -24.21 7.33
N SER A 240 -6.54 -25.39 6.73
CA SER A 240 -5.27 -26.14 6.76
C SER A 240 -4.67 -26.31 8.16
N HIS A 241 -5.48 -26.35 9.22
CA HIS A 241 -5.00 -26.36 10.61
C HIS A 241 -4.02 -25.22 10.94
N CYS A 242 -4.33 -24.00 10.48
CA CYS A 242 -3.47 -22.82 10.62
C CYS A 242 -2.06 -23.04 10.02
N HIS A 243 -1.96 -23.88 8.98
CA HIS A 243 -0.72 -24.29 8.34
C HIS A 243 0.35 -24.85 9.30
N GLY A 244 -0.03 -25.24 10.53
CA GLY A 244 0.92 -25.61 11.58
C GLY A 244 1.74 -24.44 12.15
N HIS A 245 1.38 -23.20 11.80
CA HIS A 245 2.03 -21.96 12.22
C HIS A 245 1.11 -21.12 13.14
N GLY A 246 0.29 -21.79 13.93
CA GLY A 246 -0.62 -21.14 14.87
C GLY A 246 -1.54 -22.11 15.57
N LYS A 247 -2.35 -21.56 16.47
CA LYS A 247 -3.37 -22.29 17.23
C LYS A 247 -4.74 -22.04 16.66
N CYS A 248 -5.49 -23.11 16.44
CA CYS A 248 -6.88 -23.01 16.05
C CYS A 248 -7.76 -22.73 17.28
N LEU A 249 -8.42 -21.58 17.31
CA LEU A 249 -9.36 -21.21 18.37
C LEU A 249 -10.70 -21.93 18.18
N SER A 250 -11.48 -22.03 19.27
CA SER A 250 -12.79 -22.72 19.27
C SER A 250 -13.83 -22.13 18.32
N ASN A 251 -13.65 -20.87 17.89
CA ASN A 251 -14.48 -20.19 16.91
C ASN A 251 -14.01 -20.36 15.46
N GLY A 252 -12.98 -21.19 15.19
CA GLY A 252 -12.45 -21.44 13.86
C GLY A 252 -11.57 -20.31 13.30
N ILE A 253 -11.01 -19.47 14.17
CA ILE A 253 -10.02 -18.44 13.83
C ILE A 253 -8.62 -18.94 14.22
N CYS A 254 -7.63 -18.68 13.36
CA CYS A 254 -6.23 -18.96 13.65
C CYS A 254 -5.58 -17.83 14.45
N GLU A 255 -5.01 -18.17 15.60
CA GLU A 255 -4.05 -17.33 16.32
C GLU A 255 -2.65 -17.72 15.84
N CYS A 256 -2.04 -16.91 14.96
CA CYS A 256 -0.76 -17.24 14.36
C CYS A 256 0.41 -17.11 15.33
N ASP A 257 1.40 -17.98 15.16
CA ASP A 257 2.68 -17.90 15.85
C ASP A 257 3.47 -16.67 15.38
N ASN A 258 4.43 -16.22 16.19
CA ASN A 258 5.30 -15.11 15.82
C ASN A 258 5.99 -15.35 14.47
N GLY A 259 5.91 -14.36 13.58
CA GLY A 259 6.47 -14.46 12.22
C GLY A 259 5.49 -14.99 11.17
N TYR A 260 4.24 -15.29 11.52
CA TYR A 260 3.20 -15.71 10.58
C TYR A 260 1.91 -14.90 10.73
N THR A 261 1.13 -14.82 9.66
CA THR A 261 -0.10 -14.04 9.58
C THR A 261 -1.06 -14.56 8.52
N GLY A 262 -2.23 -13.93 8.43
CA GLY A 262 -3.33 -14.33 7.53
C GLY A 262 -4.36 -15.22 8.21
N ILE A 263 -5.48 -15.46 7.53
CA ILE A 263 -6.62 -16.24 8.04
C ILE A 263 -6.27 -17.70 8.40
N ASP A 264 -5.19 -18.21 7.80
CA ASP A 264 -4.71 -19.59 7.94
C ASP A 264 -3.24 -19.68 8.36
N CYS A 265 -2.61 -18.56 8.74
CA CYS A 265 -1.19 -18.46 9.10
C CYS A 265 -0.22 -18.96 8.01
N SER A 266 -0.64 -19.00 6.76
CA SER A 266 0.23 -19.41 5.64
C SER A 266 1.24 -18.34 5.23
N THR A 267 1.01 -17.08 5.60
CA THR A 267 1.84 -15.96 5.16
C THR A 267 2.90 -15.65 6.19
N ALA A 268 4.17 -15.83 5.83
CA ALA A 268 5.27 -15.41 6.69
C ALA A 268 5.41 -13.88 6.69
N VAL A 269 5.70 -13.33 7.87
CA VAL A 269 5.93 -11.90 8.10
C VAL A 269 7.42 -11.64 7.99
N CYS A 270 7.82 -10.60 7.29
CA CYS A 270 9.21 -10.16 7.24
C CYS A 270 9.57 -9.36 8.48
N ASP A 271 10.87 -9.26 8.79
CA ASP A 271 11.36 -8.38 9.86
C ASP A 271 10.82 -6.94 9.67
N GLU A 272 10.50 -6.24 10.75
CA GLU A 272 10.12 -4.81 10.74
C GLU A 272 11.15 -3.96 9.99
N GLN A 273 12.42 -4.39 9.99
CA GLN A 273 13.50 -3.77 9.23
C GLN A 273 13.24 -3.76 7.71
N CYS A 274 12.56 -4.77 7.17
CA CYS A 274 12.20 -4.85 5.75
C CYS A 274 11.39 -3.61 5.33
N SER A 275 10.35 -3.33 6.11
CA SER A 275 9.45 -2.20 5.89
C SER A 275 10.14 -0.84 6.12
N LEU A 276 10.99 -0.73 7.15
CA LEU A 276 11.74 0.50 7.45
C LEU A 276 12.76 0.87 6.37
N HIS A 277 13.29 -0.12 5.66
CA HIS A 277 14.21 0.08 4.53
C HIS A 277 13.48 0.19 3.19
N GLY A 278 12.14 0.25 3.19
CA GLY A 278 11.32 0.40 1.99
C GLY A 278 11.30 -0.84 1.10
N GLY A 279 11.52 -2.02 1.68
CA GLY A 279 11.29 -3.32 1.05
C GLY A 279 9.81 -3.72 1.14
N VAL A 280 9.38 -4.51 0.17
CA VAL A 280 8.07 -5.17 0.14
C VAL A 280 8.26 -6.59 0.64
N CYS A 281 7.49 -6.97 1.66
CA CYS A 281 7.52 -8.34 2.14
C CYS A 281 6.64 -9.23 1.28
N ASP A 282 7.24 -10.22 0.62
CA ASP A 282 6.55 -11.29 -0.08
C ASP A 282 6.77 -12.61 0.66
N ASN A 283 5.77 -13.04 1.42
CA ASN A 283 5.76 -14.30 2.15
C ASN A 283 7.07 -14.61 2.94
N GLY A 284 7.51 -13.67 3.76
CA GLY A 284 8.72 -13.79 4.57
C GLY A 284 10.02 -13.46 3.83
N VAL A 285 9.98 -13.24 2.52
CA VAL A 285 11.10 -12.73 1.73
C VAL A 285 10.98 -11.22 1.60
N CYS A 286 12.00 -10.49 2.05
CA CYS A 286 12.03 -9.05 1.83
C CYS A 286 12.56 -8.74 0.43
N GLU A 287 11.71 -8.18 -0.43
CA GLU A 287 12.09 -7.71 -1.76
C GLU A 287 12.30 -6.19 -1.77
N PHE A 288 13.51 -5.75 -2.10
CA PHE A 288 13.82 -4.32 -2.25
C PHE A 288 13.61 -3.87 -3.70
N ARG A 289 12.39 -3.47 -4.07
CA ARG A 289 12.08 -2.89 -5.39
C ARG A 289 11.63 -1.43 -5.29
N CYS A 290 11.84 -0.64 -6.34
CA CYS A 290 11.18 0.65 -6.48
C CYS A 290 9.77 0.43 -7.02
N SER A 291 8.90 -0.08 -6.14
CA SER A 291 7.54 -0.41 -6.52
C SER A 291 6.57 0.71 -6.16
N ASP A 292 5.72 1.04 -7.13
CA ASP A 292 4.53 1.88 -6.97
C ASP A 292 3.60 1.36 -5.85
N TYR A 293 3.62 0.05 -5.59
CA TYR A 293 2.88 -0.58 -4.50
C TYR A 293 3.29 -0.03 -3.12
N ALA A 294 4.58 0.27 -2.96
CA ALA A 294 5.10 0.97 -1.81
C ALA A 294 5.21 2.48 -2.05
N GLY A 295 4.62 3.10 -3.07
CA GLY A 295 4.71 4.55 -3.29
C GLY A 295 6.13 5.13 -3.49
N TYR A 296 7.15 4.27 -3.59
CA TYR A 296 8.53 4.65 -3.89
C TYR A 296 8.76 4.55 -5.40
N LYS A 297 9.31 5.61 -5.98
CA LYS A 297 9.71 5.65 -7.40
C LYS A 297 11.17 6.08 -7.51
N CYS A 298 11.80 5.77 -8.63
CA CYS A 298 13.11 6.31 -8.97
C CYS A 298 12.99 7.83 -9.21
N GLN A 299 13.57 8.59 -8.29
CA GLN A 299 13.59 10.05 -8.34
C GLN A 299 15.00 10.55 -8.60
N ASN A 300 15.11 11.58 -9.42
CA ASN A 300 16.41 12.20 -9.72
C ASN A 300 17.04 12.73 -8.43
N SER A 301 18.35 12.52 -8.25
CA SER A 301 19.08 13.00 -7.07
C SER A 301 18.85 14.48 -6.81
N SER A 302 18.74 15.28 -7.87
CA SER A 302 18.47 16.73 -7.79
C SER A 302 17.15 17.09 -7.11
N SER A 303 16.09 16.27 -7.25
CA SER A 303 14.79 16.55 -6.62
C SER A 303 14.75 16.17 -5.15
N LEU A 304 15.66 15.29 -4.70
CA LEU A 304 15.75 14.85 -3.31
C LEU A 304 16.57 15.80 -2.43
N LEU A 305 17.47 16.59 -3.02
CA LEU A 305 18.40 17.47 -2.31
C LEU A 305 17.74 18.45 -1.33
N SER A 306 16.55 18.95 -1.65
CA SER A 306 15.82 19.88 -0.79
C SER A 306 15.19 19.20 0.42
N SER A 307 14.92 17.90 0.33
CA SER A 307 14.23 17.14 1.38
C SER A 307 15.19 16.29 2.23
N LEU A 308 16.38 15.97 1.72
CA LEU A 308 17.36 15.10 2.38
C LEU A 308 18.69 15.81 2.61
N SER A 309 18.70 16.71 3.59
CA SER A 309 19.85 17.57 3.90
C SER A 309 21.10 16.80 4.36
N ILE A 310 20.93 15.71 5.10
CA ILE A 310 21.99 14.81 5.58
C ILE A 310 22.60 14.03 4.43
N CYS A 311 21.78 13.63 3.46
CA CYS A 311 22.22 12.89 2.28
C CYS A 311 22.75 13.78 1.16
N LYS A 312 22.84 15.09 1.37
CA LYS A 312 23.33 16.04 0.37
C LYS A 312 24.68 15.66 -0.24
N ASN A 313 25.61 15.14 0.55
CA ASN A 313 26.92 14.73 0.03
C ASN A 313 26.83 13.52 -0.90
N VAL A 314 25.94 12.57 -0.58
CA VAL A 314 25.67 11.36 -1.36
C VAL A 314 24.95 11.72 -2.67
N LEU A 315 23.93 12.58 -2.59
CA LEU A 315 23.14 13.01 -3.73
C LEU A 315 23.96 13.90 -4.69
N ASN A 316 24.87 14.72 -4.17
CA ASN A 316 25.73 15.57 -5.00
C ASN A 316 26.81 14.79 -5.75
N SER A 317 27.29 13.66 -5.22
CA SER A 317 28.24 12.79 -5.93
C SER A 317 27.59 12.07 -7.12
N ASP A 318 26.25 12.00 -7.17
CA ASP A 318 25.50 11.28 -8.20
C ASP A 318 24.32 12.12 -8.71
N LEU A 319 24.56 13.39 -9.07
CA LEU A 319 23.51 14.34 -9.47
C LEU A 319 22.67 13.89 -10.67
N SER A 320 23.27 13.13 -11.59
CA SER A 320 22.60 12.56 -12.76
C SER A 320 21.95 11.20 -12.48
N GLY A 321 22.17 10.65 -11.29
CA GLY A 321 21.58 9.38 -10.86
C GLY A 321 20.12 9.52 -10.44
N GLN A 322 19.52 8.36 -10.18
CA GLN A 322 18.21 8.24 -9.58
C GLN A 322 18.30 7.38 -8.35
N HIS A 323 17.53 7.74 -7.33
CA HIS A 323 17.41 6.99 -6.10
C HIS A 323 15.96 6.66 -5.83
N CYS A 324 15.75 5.51 -5.20
CA CYS A 324 14.44 5.12 -4.77
C CYS A 324 13.98 5.96 -3.59
N ALA A 325 12.91 6.73 -3.77
CA ALA A 325 12.37 7.59 -2.74
C ALA A 325 10.84 7.75 -2.88
N PRO A 326 10.10 8.08 -1.80
CA PRO A 326 8.66 8.27 -1.84
C PRO A 326 8.26 9.34 -2.83
N SER A 327 7.37 9.01 -3.76
CA SER A 327 6.89 9.95 -4.80
C SER A 327 5.97 11.05 -4.23
N GLU A 328 5.38 10.82 -3.06
CA GLU A 328 4.52 11.78 -2.38
C GLU A 328 5.36 12.85 -1.63
N PRO A 329 5.21 14.15 -1.94
CA PRO A 329 6.04 15.20 -1.34
C PRO A 329 5.96 15.28 0.19
N SER A 330 4.79 15.02 0.78
CA SER A 330 4.54 14.99 2.22
C SER A 330 5.37 13.91 2.92
N ILE A 331 5.43 12.71 2.34
CA ILE A 331 6.20 11.56 2.85
C ILE A 331 7.69 11.78 2.61
N LEU A 332 8.06 12.32 1.43
CA LEU A 332 9.45 12.62 1.11
C LEU A 332 10.05 13.64 2.09
N GLN A 333 9.29 14.64 2.53
CA GLN A 333 9.73 15.61 3.55
C GLN A 333 9.99 14.97 4.91
N GLN A 334 9.33 13.85 5.21
CA GLN A 334 9.49 13.12 6.47
C GLN A 334 10.57 12.03 6.39
N LEU A 335 11.00 11.63 5.19
CA LEU A 335 11.93 10.53 4.96
C LEU A 335 13.25 10.69 5.75
N GLU A 336 13.78 11.91 5.79
CA GLU A 336 15.02 12.18 6.55
C GLU A 336 14.85 11.93 8.05
N GLU A 337 13.74 12.39 8.64
CA GLU A 337 13.49 12.29 10.08
C GLU A 337 13.06 10.89 10.50
N VAL A 338 12.22 10.23 9.70
CA VAL A 338 11.58 8.96 10.06
C VAL A 338 12.41 7.75 9.67
N VAL A 339 13.27 7.86 8.66
CA VAL A 339 14.05 6.72 8.13
C VAL A 339 15.55 6.97 8.22
N VAL A 340 16.04 8.05 7.59
CA VAL A 340 17.50 8.30 7.49
C VAL A 340 18.12 8.52 8.87
N MET A 341 17.49 9.35 9.70
CA MET A 341 18.01 9.71 11.03
C MET A 341 18.01 8.54 12.02
N PRO A 342 16.95 7.72 12.12
CA PRO A 342 16.99 6.49 12.91
C PRO A 342 18.09 5.52 12.46
N ASN A 343 18.29 5.34 11.14
CA ASN A 343 19.39 4.52 10.64
C ASN A 343 20.76 5.11 11.01
N TYR A 344 20.93 6.43 10.87
CA TYR A 344 22.14 7.12 11.31
C TYR A 344 22.39 6.95 12.82
N HIS A 345 21.38 7.10 13.68
CA HIS A 345 21.54 6.94 15.13
C HIS A 345 21.86 5.50 15.56
N ARG A 346 21.37 4.49 14.82
CA ARG A 346 21.74 3.08 15.03
C ARG A 346 23.21 2.83 14.70
N LEU A 347 23.70 3.43 13.60
CA LEU A 347 25.10 3.35 13.21
C LEU A 347 25.99 4.19 14.16
N PHE A 348 25.52 5.35 14.58
CA PHE A 348 26.28 6.28 15.43
C PHE A 348 25.59 6.51 16.79
N PRO A 349 25.54 5.50 17.68
CA PRO A 349 24.86 5.61 18.96
C PRO A 349 25.57 6.60 19.90
N GLY A 350 24.79 7.41 20.62
CA GLY A 350 25.31 8.31 21.66
C GLY A 350 25.82 7.56 22.89
N GLY A 351 26.77 8.16 23.64
CA GLY A 351 27.30 7.62 24.90
C GLY A 351 28.83 7.40 24.90
N ALA A 352 29.33 6.44 25.68
CA ALA A 352 30.77 6.18 25.89
C ALA A 352 31.58 5.97 24.60
N ARG A 353 30.98 5.41 23.53
CA ARG A 353 31.60 5.31 22.19
C ARG A 353 31.88 6.67 21.55
N LYS A 354 31.05 7.69 21.81
CA LYS A 354 31.26 9.08 21.37
C LYS A 354 32.43 9.73 22.10
N ILE A 355 32.69 9.33 23.35
CA ILE A 355 33.79 9.83 24.19
C ILE A 355 35.14 9.25 23.72
N PHE A 356 35.19 7.95 23.39
CA PHE A 356 36.39 7.33 22.82
C PHE A 356 36.72 7.83 21.39
N ASN A 357 35.73 8.08 20.54
CA ASN A 357 35.96 8.60 19.18
C ASN A 357 36.40 10.07 19.13
N ASN A 358 36.07 10.87 20.16
CA ASN A 358 36.47 12.28 20.25
C ASN A 358 37.98 12.49 20.50
N LEU A 359 38.73 11.47 20.92
CA LEU A 359 40.18 11.60 21.12
C LEU A 359 41.02 11.37 19.84
N PHE A 360 40.52 10.65 18.83
CA PHE A 360 41.39 10.21 17.70
C PHE A 360 40.76 10.16 16.28
N GLY A 361 39.49 10.53 16.05
CA GLY A 361 38.95 10.46 14.66
C GLY A 361 37.47 10.79 14.41
N SER A 362 36.80 11.57 15.26
CA SER A 362 35.31 11.64 15.29
C SER A 362 34.61 12.11 14.01
N SER A 363 35.22 12.97 13.19
CA SER A 363 34.56 13.50 11.98
C SER A 363 34.46 12.48 10.84
N TYR A 364 35.36 11.49 10.79
CA TYR A 364 35.37 10.48 9.73
C TYR A 364 34.30 9.41 9.95
N CYS A 365 34.16 8.94 11.19
CA CYS A 365 33.09 8.01 11.53
C CYS A 365 31.71 8.64 11.40
N ASP A 366 31.52 9.89 11.86
CA ASP A 366 30.26 10.64 11.65
C ASP A 366 29.90 10.73 10.15
N ALA A 367 30.87 11.11 9.31
CA ALA A 367 30.65 11.21 7.87
C ALA A 367 30.42 9.83 7.20
N ALA A 368 31.09 8.77 7.66
CA ALA A 368 30.88 7.41 7.16
C ALA A 368 29.51 6.86 7.58
N ALA A 369 29.09 7.10 8.83
CA ALA A 369 27.78 6.70 9.34
C ALA A 369 26.64 7.40 8.60
N LYS A 370 26.74 8.72 8.37
CA LYS A 370 25.77 9.48 7.57
C LYS A 370 25.67 8.95 6.14
N ARG A 371 26.81 8.70 5.48
CA ARG A 371 26.83 8.13 4.12
C ARG A 371 26.18 6.77 4.08
N LEU A 372 26.56 5.86 4.97
CA LEU A 372 25.99 4.51 4.99
C LEU A 372 24.49 4.54 5.31
N ALA A 373 24.04 5.37 6.26
CA ALA A 373 22.62 5.57 6.53
C ALA A 373 21.86 6.04 5.30
N CYS A 374 22.42 6.97 4.53
CA CYS A 374 21.84 7.43 3.27
C CYS A 374 21.79 6.33 2.22
N TRP A 375 22.89 5.59 2.00
CA TRP A 375 22.89 4.49 1.02
C TRP A 375 21.88 3.40 1.33
N ILE A 376 21.68 3.09 2.61
CA ILE A 376 20.66 2.15 3.06
C ILE A 376 19.24 2.69 2.82
N SER A 377 19.03 4.00 3.04
CA SER A 377 17.70 4.62 3.04
C SER A 377 17.23 5.08 1.65
N ILE A 378 18.15 5.46 0.76
CA ILE A 378 17.88 5.96 -0.60
C ILE A 378 18.81 5.29 -1.62
N GLN A 379 18.63 3.99 -1.81
CA GLN A 379 19.42 3.21 -2.74
C GLN A 379 19.31 3.73 -4.18
N LYS A 380 20.42 3.70 -4.92
CA LYS A 380 20.44 4.06 -6.35
C LYS A 380 19.57 3.08 -7.15
N CYS A 381 18.92 3.55 -8.20
CA CYS A 381 18.20 2.68 -9.12
C CYS A 381 19.14 2.02 -10.13
N ASP A 382 18.75 0.84 -10.61
CA ASP A 382 19.37 0.19 -11.76
C ASP A 382 19.06 0.92 -13.07
N LYS A 383 19.49 0.34 -14.20
CA LYS A 383 19.52 1.02 -15.51
C LYS A 383 18.16 1.11 -16.19
N ASP A 384 17.27 0.17 -15.94
CA ASP A 384 15.85 0.16 -16.30
C ASP A 384 15.02 1.10 -15.41
N GLY A 385 15.51 1.41 -14.20
CA GLY A 385 14.94 2.46 -13.35
C GLY A 385 13.70 2.01 -12.58
N ASP A 386 13.56 0.72 -12.35
CA ASP A 386 12.45 0.12 -11.61
C ASP A 386 12.89 -0.70 -10.38
N ASN A 387 14.19 -1.02 -10.22
CA ASN A 387 14.70 -1.69 -9.03
C ASN A 387 15.76 -0.87 -8.28
N ARG A 388 15.99 -1.28 -7.04
CA ARG A 388 17.04 -0.71 -6.18
C ARG A 388 18.31 -1.53 -6.33
N LEU A 389 19.44 -0.86 -6.40
CA LEU A 389 20.75 -1.47 -6.24
C LEU A 389 21.08 -1.62 -4.75
N ARG A 390 21.58 -2.78 -4.36
CA ARG A 390 22.07 -3.04 -3.00
C ARG A 390 23.20 -2.09 -2.62
N VAL A 391 23.42 -1.90 -1.32
CA VAL A 391 24.57 -1.12 -0.85
C VAL A 391 25.85 -1.90 -1.12
N CYS A 392 26.88 -1.27 -1.69
CA CYS A 392 28.13 -1.96 -1.96
C CYS A 392 28.73 -2.52 -0.66
N TYR A 393 29.18 -3.77 -0.69
CA TYR A 393 29.93 -4.41 0.40
C TYR A 393 31.06 -3.52 0.92
N SER A 394 31.77 -2.87 -0.01
CA SER A 394 32.86 -1.93 0.29
C SER A 394 32.41 -0.68 1.09
N ALA A 395 31.15 -0.26 0.98
CA ALA A 395 30.56 0.81 1.77
C ALA A 395 30.46 0.42 3.26
N CYS A 396 29.97 -0.80 3.50
CA CYS A 396 29.84 -1.38 4.84
C CYS A 396 31.23 -1.56 5.48
N GLN A 397 32.18 -2.12 4.74
CA GLN A 397 33.56 -2.24 5.21
C GLN A 397 34.18 -0.88 5.53
N SER A 398 33.94 0.12 4.68
CA SER A 398 34.43 1.48 4.90
C SER A 398 33.89 2.07 6.20
N TYR A 399 32.61 1.86 6.48
CA TYR A 399 32.01 2.25 7.75
C TYR A 399 32.63 1.51 8.94
N ASN A 400 32.77 0.17 8.88
CA ASN A 400 33.39 -0.62 9.95
C ASN A 400 34.80 -0.12 10.26
N LEU A 401 35.60 0.15 9.22
CA LEU A 401 36.94 0.69 9.36
C LEU A 401 36.96 2.11 9.97
N ALA A 402 36.08 2.99 9.49
CA ALA A 402 36.02 4.38 9.97
C ALA A 402 35.54 4.48 11.43
N CYS A 403 34.66 3.57 11.84
CA CYS A 403 33.98 3.62 13.14
C CYS A 403 34.48 2.60 14.16
N GLY A 404 35.37 1.68 13.79
CA GLY A 404 35.75 0.54 14.63
C GLY A 404 34.55 -0.35 14.96
N ALA A 405 33.60 -0.43 14.02
CA ALA A 405 32.38 -1.22 14.16
C ALA A 405 32.56 -2.62 13.55
N SER A 406 31.61 -3.50 13.84
CA SER A 406 31.60 -4.90 13.38
C SER A 406 30.23 -5.24 12.81
N LEU A 407 29.72 -4.42 11.88
CA LEU A 407 28.55 -4.81 11.08
C LEU A 407 28.90 -6.03 10.23
N ASP A 408 27.95 -6.94 10.11
CA ASP A 408 28.05 -8.05 9.18
C ASP A 408 27.78 -7.54 7.75
N CYS A 409 28.86 -7.34 6.99
CA CYS A 409 28.76 -6.89 5.61
C CYS A 409 28.39 -8.03 4.65
N SER A 410 28.37 -9.29 5.11
CA SER A 410 28.05 -10.45 4.27
C SER A 410 26.54 -10.64 4.03
N ASP A 411 25.69 -9.89 4.74
CA ASP A 411 24.24 -9.91 4.58
C ASP A 411 23.80 -9.45 3.18
N GLN A 412 23.51 -10.42 2.32
CA GLN A 412 23.14 -10.22 0.92
C GLN A 412 21.74 -9.63 0.71
N THR A 413 20.95 -9.47 1.79
CA THR A 413 19.66 -8.77 1.74
C THR A 413 19.85 -7.26 1.63
N LEU A 414 20.95 -6.74 2.19
CA LEU A 414 21.22 -5.31 2.26
C LEU A 414 22.47 -4.91 1.47
N PHE A 415 23.50 -5.77 1.48
CA PHE A 415 24.80 -5.52 0.86
C PHE A 415 25.02 -6.37 -0.39
N SER A 416 25.82 -5.85 -1.31
CA SER A 416 26.30 -6.59 -2.47
C SER A 416 27.24 -7.73 -2.09
N GLY A 417 27.58 -8.58 -3.06
CA GLY A 417 28.74 -9.46 -2.95
C GLY A 417 30.07 -8.69 -2.91
N GLU A 418 31.14 -9.37 -2.49
CA GLU A 418 32.52 -8.83 -2.44
C GLU A 418 33.08 -8.43 -3.80
N GLU A 419 32.69 -9.14 -4.86
CA GLU A 419 33.24 -8.98 -6.22
C GLU A 419 32.36 -8.13 -7.16
N GLU A 420 31.25 -7.55 -6.67
CA GLU A 420 30.34 -6.75 -7.50
C GLU A 420 31.00 -5.42 -7.94
N GLY A 421 30.91 -5.13 -9.24
CA GLY A 421 31.57 -3.98 -9.89
C GLY A 421 30.73 -2.69 -9.90
N GLU A 422 31.32 -1.60 -10.41
CA GLU A 422 30.62 -0.30 -10.54
C GLU A 422 29.32 -0.44 -11.38
N GLY A 423 28.19 -0.04 -10.78
CA GLY A 423 26.87 -0.06 -11.43
C GLY A 423 25.96 -1.23 -11.04
N GLN A 424 26.41 -2.16 -10.19
CA GLN A 424 25.58 -3.24 -9.62
C GLN A 424 25.18 -2.97 -8.15
N CYS A 425 25.84 -2.01 -7.52
CA CYS A 425 25.61 -1.63 -6.14
C CYS A 425 25.76 -0.11 -5.96
N THR A 426 25.27 0.41 -4.85
CA THR A 426 25.33 1.83 -4.50
C THR A 426 26.32 2.12 -3.37
N GLY A 427 27.07 3.22 -3.49
CA GLY A 427 27.90 3.70 -2.38
C GLY A 427 29.26 3.03 -2.21
N SER A 428 29.99 2.79 -3.29
CA SER A 428 31.37 2.28 -3.25
C SER A 428 32.26 3.08 -2.28
N GLY A 429 33.25 2.40 -1.68
CA GLY A 429 34.09 2.87 -0.56
C GLY A 429 34.94 4.11 -0.81
N GLU A 430 34.32 5.27 -1.05
CA GLU A 430 34.95 6.57 -1.22
C GLU A 430 35.51 7.09 0.12
N MET A 431 36.64 6.51 0.55
CA MET A 431 37.41 7.07 1.65
C MET A 431 38.38 8.14 1.13
N LYS A 432 38.18 9.40 1.57
CA LYS A 432 39.26 10.39 1.55
C LYS A 432 40.26 10.09 2.67
N LEU A 433 41.17 9.15 2.45
CA LEU A 433 42.30 8.88 3.34
C LEU A 433 43.43 9.92 3.14
N SER A 434 43.74 10.69 4.17
CA SER A 434 44.99 11.48 4.24
C SER A 434 46.21 10.55 4.22
N TRP A 435 47.31 11.00 3.61
CA TRP A 435 48.52 10.22 3.32
C TRP A 435 49.12 9.49 4.53
N PHE A 436 49.00 10.05 5.74
CA PHE A 436 49.50 9.45 6.98
C PHE A 436 48.82 8.11 7.34
N ASN A 437 47.54 7.94 7.02
CA ASN A 437 46.81 6.71 7.34
C ASN A 437 46.97 5.61 6.26
N ARG A 438 47.39 5.95 5.03
CA ARG A 438 47.82 4.95 4.04
C ARG A 438 49.10 4.22 4.48
N LEU A 439 49.99 4.92 5.20
CA LEU A 439 51.16 4.27 5.80
C LEU A 439 50.78 3.30 6.93
N ARG A 440 49.73 3.60 7.69
CA ARG A 440 49.30 2.77 8.80
C ARG A 440 48.59 1.49 8.33
N SER A 441 47.74 1.56 7.30
CA SER A 441 47.17 0.34 6.68
C SER A 441 48.24 -0.53 6.02
N SER A 442 49.27 0.07 5.42
CA SER A 442 50.45 -0.65 4.92
C SER A 442 51.27 -1.34 6.01
N LEU A 443 51.25 -0.83 7.25
CA LEU A 443 51.97 -1.41 8.39
C LEU A 443 51.18 -2.55 9.07
N PHE A 444 49.85 -2.46 9.11
CA PHE A 444 48.99 -3.53 9.64
C PHE A 444 48.77 -4.68 8.64
N SER A 445 48.77 -4.42 7.33
CA SER A 445 48.71 -5.49 6.31
C SER A 445 49.97 -6.37 6.27
N ARG A 446 51.08 -5.93 6.89
CA ARG A 446 52.31 -6.73 7.02
C ARG A 446 52.28 -7.75 8.16
N ASP A 447 51.30 -7.68 9.07
CA ASP A 447 51.24 -8.54 10.27
C ASP A 447 50.31 -9.77 10.10
N GLU A 448 49.47 -9.80 9.05
CA GLU A 448 48.64 -10.97 8.74
C GLU A 448 49.35 -12.07 7.92
N SER A 449 50.55 -11.80 7.39
CA SER A 449 51.34 -12.83 6.69
C SER A 449 52.07 -13.81 7.64
N MET A 450 51.97 -13.66 8.97
CA MET A 450 52.67 -14.53 9.94
C MET A 450 51.76 -15.38 10.84
N LYS A 451 50.47 -15.53 10.52
CA LYS A 451 49.58 -16.50 11.19
C LYS A 451 48.96 -17.50 10.23
N ALA A 452 49.82 -18.19 9.48
CA ALA A 452 49.48 -19.46 8.86
C ALA A 452 50.54 -20.50 9.24
N MET A 453 50.52 -20.98 10.49
CA MET A 453 51.23 -22.20 10.89
C MET A 453 50.67 -22.78 12.19
N SER A 454 50.08 -23.98 12.07
CA SER A 454 49.71 -24.94 13.12
C SER A 454 48.59 -24.47 14.08
N VAL A 455 47.53 -25.25 14.36
CA VAL A 455 47.52 -26.62 14.90
C VAL A 455 46.20 -27.32 14.51
N LYS A 456 46.30 -28.65 14.37
CA LYS A 456 45.26 -29.66 14.13
C LYS A 456 43.88 -29.41 14.72
#